data_AF-A0A1U9PA16-F1
#
_entry.id   AF-A0A1U9PA16-F1
#
_cell.length_a   1.000
_cell.length_b   1.000
_cell.length_c   1.000
_cell.angle_alpha   90.00
_cell.angle_beta   90.00
_cell.angle_gamma   90.00
#
_symmetry.space_group_name_H-M   'P 1'
#
loop_
_entity.id
_entity.type
_entity.pdbx_description
1 polymer ?
#
loop_
_entity_poly.entity_id
_entity_poly.type
_entity_poly.pdbx_seq_one_letter_code
_entity_poly.pdbx_strand_id
1 'polypeptide(L)'
;MGPPWQMDWVDTARTARDSLPKPVRDLIDGIRAELVTVEDPCFRGTDNIPDLPPGCRIAPLRSTVPNGLYVCYFDHGRGWIHYTFTRRTADPQIIVEEVFWQ
;
A
#
# COMPACT_ATOMS: atom_id res chain seq x y z
N MET A 1 14.75 7.63 11.53
CA MET A 1 13.43 8.03 11.00
C MET A 1 13.58 8.10 9.50
N GLY A 2 12.98 7.15 8.78
CA GLY A 2 12.98 7.15 7.31
C GLY A 2 12.20 8.35 6.76
N PRO A 3 12.32 8.64 5.45
CA PRO A 3 11.58 9.74 4.86
C PRO A 3 10.06 9.48 4.98
N PRO A 4 9.25 10.48 5.37
CA PRO A 4 7.80 10.33 5.46
C PRO A 4 7.23 10.21 4.06
N TRP A 5 6.87 9.00 3.65
CA TRP A 5 6.32 8.78 2.31
C TRP A 5 4.96 9.47 2.20
N GLN A 6 4.70 10.09 1.05
CA GLN A 6 3.33 10.54 0.75
C GLN A 6 2.58 9.42 0.02
N MET A 7 1.29 9.25 0.33
CA MET A 7 0.44 8.31 -0.37
C MET A 7 -0.61 9.05 -1.18
N ASP A 8 -0.49 8.92 -2.50
CA ASP A 8 -1.41 9.47 -3.48
C ASP A 8 -2.25 8.37 -4.13
N TRP A 9 -3.35 8.76 -4.75
CA TRP A 9 -4.34 7.86 -5.34
C TRP A 9 -4.67 8.33 -6.74
N VAL A 10 -4.69 7.42 -7.69
CA VAL A 10 -5.33 7.66 -8.98
C VAL A 10 -6.84 7.83 -8.75
N ASP A 11 -7.51 8.68 -9.54
CA ASP A 11 -8.91 9.04 -9.33
C ASP A 11 -9.86 7.83 -9.28
N THR A 12 -9.60 6.80 -10.08
CA THR A 12 -10.35 5.54 -10.07
C THR A 12 -10.19 4.79 -8.75
N ALA A 13 -8.96 4.68 -8.25
CA ALA A 13 -8.65 4.05 -6.97
C ALA A 13 -9.24 4.82 -5.78
N ARG A 14 -9.20 6.16 -5.82
CA ARG A 14 -9.84 7.01 -4.83
C ARG A 14 -11.35 6.78 -4.81
N THR A 15 -12.00 6.81 -5.97
CA THR A 15 -13.44 6.57 -6.10
C THR A 15 -13.83 5.18 -5.58
N ALA A 16 -13.06 4.15 -5.93
CA ALA A 16 -13.26 2.80 -5.44
C ALA A 16 -13.16 2.75 -3.91
N ARG A 17 -12.10 3.29 -3.32
CA ARG A 17 -11.92 3.39 -1.86
C ARG A 17 -13.10 4.10 -1.19
N ASP A 18 -13.52 5.24 -1.73
CA ASP A 18 -14.57 6.07 -1.13
C ASP A 18 -15.94 5.37 -1.15
N SER A 19 -16.17 4.47 -2.11
CA SER A 19 -17.38 3.65 -2.20
C SER A 19 -17.45 2.50 -1.18
N LEU A 20 -16.33 2.16 -0.53
CA LEU A 20 -16.26 1.01 0.39
C LEU A 20 -16.99 1.28 1.72
N PRO A 21 -17.46 0.21 2.39
CA PRO A 21 -17.97 0.32 3.75
C PRO A 21 -16.94 0.92 4.70
N LYS A 22 -17.41 1.70 5.68
CA LYS A 22 -16.55 2.39 6.65
C LYS A 22 -15.50 1.48 7.32
N PRO A 23 -15.83 0.26 7.80
CA PRO A 23 -14.83 -0.63 8.43
C PRO A 23 -13.68 -0.99 7.49
N VAL A 24 -13.96 -1.10 6.20
CA VAL A 24 -12.95 -1.42 5.18
C VAL A 24 -12.08 -0.20 4.90
N ARG A 25 -12.66 1.00 4.84
CA ARG A 25 -11.89 2.25 4.70
C ARG A 25 -10.97 2.50 5.90
N ASP A 26 -11.46 2.23 7.12
CA ASP A 26 -10.66 2.35 8.34
C ASP A 26 -9.47 1.37 8.31
N LEU A 27 -9.67 0.15 7.77
CA LEU A 27 -8.58 -0.81 7.56
C LEU A 27 -7.54 -0.31 6.54
N ILE A 28 -7.99 0.28 5.43
CA ILE A 28 -7.12 0.90 4.42
C ILE A 28 -6.34 2.08 5.02
N ASP A 29 -6.95 2.87 5.89
CA ASP A 29 -6.26 3.95 6.60
C ASP A 29 -5.21 3.43 7.58
N GLY A 30 -5.46 2.30 8.24
CA GLY A 30 -4.45 1.60 9.04
C GLY A 30 -3.25 1.13 8.19
N ILE A 31 -3.52 0.50 7.05
CA ILE A 31 -2.46 0.09 6.11
C ILE A 31 -1.63 1.30 5.64
N ARG A 32 -2.31 2.42 5.32
CA ARG A 32 -1.64 3.66 4.92
C ARG A 32 -0.73 4.18 6.02
N ALA A 33 -1.18 4.21 7.28
CA ALA A 33 -0.40 4.72 8.40
C ALA A 33 0.95 3.98 8.57
N GLU A 34 0.93 2.66 8.36
CA GLU A 34 2.15 1.84 8.41
C GLU A 34 3.03 2.04 7.17
N LEU A 35 2.42 2.06 5.97
CA LEU A 35 3.17 2.22 4.71
C LEU A 35 3.88 3.56 4.60
N VAL A 36 3.33 4.64 5.16
CA VAL A 36 3.94 5.97 5.07
C VAL A 36 5.07 6.20 6.07
N THR A 37 5.16 5.36 7.10
CA THR A 37 6.12 5.49 8.20
C THR A 37 7.30 4.53 8.11
N VAL A 38 7.19 3.47 7.30
CA VAL A 38 8.26 2.49 7.14
C VAL A 38 9.50 3.05 6.44
N GLU A 39 10.67 2.58 6.86
CA GLU A 39 11.96 3.09 6.35
C GLU A 39 12.19 2.74 4.87
N ASP A 40 11.83 1.54 4.45
CA ASP A 40 11.88 1.12 3.05
C ASP A 40 10.61 0.33 2.68
N PRO A 41 9.66 0.95 1.98
CA PRO A 41 8.41 0.31 1.60
C PRO A 41 8.57 -0.55 0.34
N CYS A 42 9.74 -0.53 -0.33
CA CYS A 42 10.02 -1.43 -1.46
C CYS A 42 10.29 -2.89 -1.03
N PHE A 43 10.09 -3.23 0.26
CA PHE A 43 10.14 -4.58 0.87
C PHE A 43 10.94 -5.62 0.05
N ARG A 44 12.27 -5.54 0.11
CA ARG A 44 13.15 -6.53 -0.50
C ARG A 44 13.47 -7.63 0.51
N GLY A 45 12.59 -8.64 0.61
CA GLY A 45 12.79 -9.79 1.50
C GLY A 45 11.94 -9.74 2.78
N THR A 46 12.38 -10.44 3.82
CA THR A 46 11.71 -10.52 5.14
C THR A 46 12.07 -9.39 6.11
N ASP A 47 13.03 -8.54 5.75
CA ASP A 47 13.47 -7.43 6.58
C ASP A 47 12.60 -6.19 6.29
N ASN A 48 12.18 -5.49 7.35
CA ASN A 48 11.25 -4.34 7.33
C ASN A 48 9.78 -4.64 7.03
N ILE A 49 9.18 -5.69 7.60
CA ILE A 49 7.73 -5.89 7.49
C ILE A 49 7.01 -4.80 8.32
N PRO A 50 6.09 -4.01 7.73
CA PRO A 50 5.32 -3.02 8.47
C PRO A 50 4.36 -3.72 9.45
N ASP A 51 4.01 -3.08 10.56
CA ASP A 51 3.11 -3.65 11.56
C ASP A 51 1.64 -3.54 11.11
N LEU A 52 1.34 -4.24 10.01
CA LEU A 52 0.06 -4.13 9.32
C LEU A 52 -1.09 -4.58 10.24
N PRO A 53 -2.29 -4.00 10.05
CA PRO A 53 -3.48 -4.48 10.71
C PRO A 53 -3.68 -5.99 10.53
N PRO A 54 -4.28 -6.70 11.51
CA PRO A 54 -4.55 -8.12 11.40
C PRO A 54 -5.34 -8.47 10.13
N GLY A 55 -4.91 -9.53 9.45
CA GLY A 55 -5.52 -9.98 8.19
C GLY A 55 -5.02 -9.22 6.95
N CYS A 56 -4.04 -8.33 7.09
CA CYS A 56 -3.35 -7.67 5.99
C CYS A 56 -1.99 -8.32 5.69
N ARG A 57 -1.59 -8.33 4.42
CA ARG A 57 -0.27 -8.80 3.98
C ARG A 57 0.18 -8.09 2.71
N ILE A 58 1.48 -7.88 2.56
CA ILE A 58 2.06 -7.27 1.36
C ILE A 58 2.84 -8.32 0.57
N ALA A 59 2.76 -8.25 -0.75
CA ALA A 59 3.56 -9.06 -1.65
C ALA A 59 3.96 -8.25 -2.91
N PRO A 60 5.15 -8.47 -3.47
CA PRO A 60 5.49 -7.96 -4.79
C PRO A 60 4.68 -8.73 -5.86
N LEU A 61 3.98 -8.03 -6.77
CA LEU A 61 3.24 -8.69 -7.85
C LEU A 61 4.18 -9.36 -8.86
N ARG A 62 5.39 -8.81 -9.02
CA ARG A 62 6.49 -9.41 -9.79
C ARG A 62 7.80 -9.26 -9.04
N SER A 63 8.24 -10.34 -8.41
CA SER A 63 9.49 -10.43 -7.63
C SER A 63 10.76 -10.00 -8.39
N THR A 64 10.73 -9.91 -9.73
CA THR A 64 11.90 -9.63 -10.58
C THR A 64 12.04 -8.18 -11.04
N VAL A 65 11.06 -7.30 -10.75
CA VAL A 65 11.11 -5.89 -11.17
C VAL A 65 11.39 -5.00 -9.95
N PRO A 66 12.60 -4.45 -9.79
CA PRO A 66 12.84 -3.44 -8.77
C PRO A 66 11.95 -2.22 -9.04
N ASN A 67 11.13 -1.83 -8.06
CA ASN A 67 10.06 -0.83 -8.14
C ASN A 67 8.81 -1.27 -8.96
N GLY A 68 8.59 -2.58 -9.09
CA GLY A 68 7.36 -3.11 -9.70
C GLY A 68 6.10 -2.85 -8.86
N LEU A 69 4.95 -3.26 -9.39
CA LEU A 69 3.66 -3.17 -8.68
C LEU A 69 3.69 -4.04 -7.42
N TYR A 70 3.28 -3.46 -6.30
CA TYR A 70 3.07 -4.15 -5.03
C TYR A 70 1.59 -4.30 -4.77
N VAL A 71 1.25 -5.37 -4.06
CA VAL A 71 -0.11 -5.65 -3.62
C VAL A 71 -0.14 -5.70 -2.10
N CYS A 72 -1.00 -4.91 -1.48
CA CYS A 72 -1.42 -5.14 -0.10
C CYS A 72 -2.80 -5.81 -0.12
N TYR A 73 -2.86 -7.06 0.31
CA TYR A 73 -4.12 -7.75 0.57
C TYR A 73 -4.63 -7.33 1.95
N PHE A 74 -5.93 -7.11 2.06
CA PHE A 74 -6.59 -6.72 3.31
C PHE A 74 -7.90 -7.48 3.50
N ASP A 75 -8.47 -7.36 4.71
CA ASP A 75 -9.70 -8.04 5.11
C ASP A 75 -9.61 -9.56 4.85
N HIS A 76 -8.51 -10.18 5.31
CA HIS A 76 -8.25 -11.61 5.15
C HIS A 76 -8.22 -12.06 3.67
N GLY A 77 -7.85 -11.16 2.76
CA GLY A 77 -7.76 -11.44 1.32
C GLY A 77 -9.03 -11.18 0.52
N ARG A 78 -10.06 -10.57 1.14
CA ARG A 78 -11.26 -10.10 0.44
C ARG A 78 -11.03 -8.84 -0.38
N GLY A 79 -9.99 -8.08 -0.04
CA GLY A 79 -9.59 -6.91 -0.81
C GLY A 79 -8.10 -6.84 -1.05
N TRP A 80 -7.75 -5.96 -1.98
CA TRP A 80 -6.38 -5.64 -2.33
C TRP A 80 -6.23 -4.20 -2.80
N ILE A 81 -5.04 -3.66 -2.56
CA ILE A 81 -4.58 -2.37 -3.06
C ILE A 81 -3.35 -2.61 -3.92
N HIS A 82 -3.37 -2.12 -5.16
CA HIS A 82 -2.20 -2.07 -6.01
C HIS A 82 -1.52 -0.71 -5.92
N TYR A 83 -0.21 -0.71 -5.70
CA TYR A 83 0.55 0.52 -5.62
C TYR A 83 1.98 0.37 -6.13
N THR A 84 2.55 1.50 -6.54
CA THR A 84 3.94 1.64 -6.97
C THR A 84 4.71 2.62 -6.09
N PHE A 85 6.04 2.48 -6.09
CA PHE A 85 6.94 3.37 -5.35
C PHE A 85 7.77 4.24 -6.27
N THR A 86 7.78 5.53 -5.98
CA THR A 86 8.63 6.50 -6.66
C THR A 86 9.64 7.06 -5.65
N ARG A 87 10.85 6.47 -5.64
CA ARG A 87 11.95 6.82 -4.70
C ARG A 87 12.86 7.96 -5.21
N ARG A 88 12.85 8.30 -6.50
CA ARG A 88 13.81 9.22 -7.15
C ARG A 88 13.35 10.69 -7.16
N THR A 89 12.41 11.06 -6.32
CA THR A 89 11.85 12.42 -6.19
C THR A 89 12.31 13.06 -4.88
N ALA A 90 12.31 14.39 -4.82
CA ALA A 90 12.64 15.13 -3.59
C ALA A 90 11.73 14.71 -2.42
N ASP A 91 10.49 14.36 -2.74
CA ASP A 91 9.50 13.76 -1.85
C ASP A 91 9.14 12.36 -2.36
N PRO A 92 9.52 11.27 -1.65
CA PRO A 92 9.25 9.92 -2.10
C PRO A 92 7.75 9.58 -1.96
N GLN A 93 7.17 8.93 -2.98
CA GLN A 93 5.73 8.71 -3.08
C GLN A 93 5.34 7.25 -3.23
N ILE A 94 4.18 6.92 -2.66
CA ILE A 94 3.42 5.68 -2.85
C ILE A 94 2.19 6.06 -3.68
N ILE A 95 2.07 5.52 -4.89
CA ILE A 95 0.94 5.81 -5.78
C ILE A 95 0.04 4.59 -5.79
N VAL A 96 -1.18 4.74 -5.28
CA VAL A 96 -2.21 3.71 -5.35
C VAL A 96 -2.92 3.79 -6.70
N GLU A 97 -2.79 2.73 -7.47
CA GLU A 97 -3.31 2.62 -8.85
C GLU A 97 -4.68 1.93 -8.89
N GLU A 98 -4.93 0.99 -7.97
CA GLU A 98 -6.17 0.21 -7.95
C GLU A 98 -6.56 -0.17 -6.51
N VAL A 99 -7.87 -0.19 -6.26
CA VAL A 99 -8.47 -0.69 -5.02
C VAL A 99 -9.64 -1.59 -5.41
N PHE A 100 -9.70 -2.77 -4.80
CA PHE A 100 -10.82 -3.67 -4.97
C PHE A 100 -11.10 -4.44 -3.68
N TRP A 101 -12.37 -4.77 -3.47
CA TRP A 101 -12.86 -5.48 -2.30
C TRP A 101 -14.20 -6.17 -2.60
N GLN A 102 -14.35 -7.44 -2.22
CA GLN A 102 -15.57 -8.24 -2.40
C GLN A 102 -15.77 -9.27 -1.28
#